data_AF-A0AA43EGL1-F1
#
_entry.id   AF-A0AA43EGL1-F1
#
_cell.length_a   1.000
_cell.length_b   1.000
_cell.length_c   1.000
_cell.angle_alpha   90.00
_cell.angle_beta   90.00
_cell.angle_gamma   90.00
#
_symmetry.space_group_name_H-M   'P 1'
#
loop_
_entity.id
_entity.type
_entity.pdbx_description
1 polymer ?
#
loop_
_entity_poly.entity_id
_entity_poly.type
_entity_poly.pdbx_seq_one_letter_code
_entity_poly.pdbx_strand_id
1 'polypeptide(L)'
;DRILCIKTKRVLRRDWTVAHNGYLYQVQTNVRATQVVIEERVDGTLRITHQGHVLAYARIAARPGRPAGPQTKFRRHRPVTQARTHPWRKRVLPPRELLAAGPIT
;
A
#
# COMPACT_ATOMS: atom_id res chain seq x y z
N ASP A 1 5.12 -30.85 28.95
CA ASP A 1 5.96 -30.30 27.85
C ASP A 1 6.33 -28.81 28.01
N ARG A 2 7.17 -28.47 29.00
CA ARG A 2 7.78 -27.11 29.13
C ARG A 2 9.29 -27.13 28.90
N ILE A 3 9.88 -28.32 28.81
CA ILE A 3 11.33 -28.57 28.80
C ILE A 3 11.89 -28.42 27.39
N LEU A 4 11.15 -28.89 26.38
CA LEU A 4 11.53 -28.79 24.96
C LEU A 4 10.74 -27.64 24.30
N CYS A 5 11.31 -26.44 24.30
CA CYS A 5 10.74 -25.30 23.60
C CYS A 5 11.83 -24.43 22.96
N ILE A 6 11.54 -23.89 21.77
CA ILE A 6 12.40 -22.94 21.09
C ILE A 6 11.99 -21.55 21.55
N LYS A 7 12.93 -20.82 22.15
CA LYS A 7 12.70 -19.45 22.64
C LYS A 7 13.32 -18.44 21.69
N THR A 8 12.48 -17.63 21.06
CA THR A 8 12.90 -16.57 20.15
C THR A 8 12.55 -15.20 20.72
N LYS A 9 13.55 -14.33 20.89
CA LYS A 9 13.30 -12.94 21.27
C LYS A 9 12.83 -12.15 20.04
N ARG A 10 11.73 -11.40 20.19
CA ARG A 10 11.22 -10.49 19.15
C ARG A 10 10.90 -9.14 19.75
N VAL A 11 11.03 -8.10 18.94
CA VAL A 11 10.66 -6.74 19.33
C VAL A 11 9.14 -6.62 19.34
N LEU A 12 8.59 -6.06 20.41
CA LEU A 12 7.20 -5.66 20.49
C LEU A 12 7.09 -4.26 19.90
N ARG A 13 6.32 -4.12 18.82
CA ARG A 13 6.10 -2.82 18.19
C ARG A 13 5.15 -1.97 19.05
N ARG A 14 5.16 -0.66 18.80
CA ARG A 14 4.33 0.32 19.53
C ARG A 14 2.82 0.05 19.41
N ASP A 15 2.38 -0.58 18.33
CA ASP A 15 1.01 -1.01 18.08
C ASP A 15 0.69 -2.40 18.68
N TRP A 16 1.52 -2.88 19.61
CA TRP A 16 1.44 -4.21 20.24
C TRP A 16 1.51 -5.38 19.27
N THR A 17 2.13 -5.19 18.10
CA THR A 17 2.33 -6.27 17.12
C THR A 17 3.72 -6.90 17.21
N VAL A 18 3.78 -8.19 16.93
CA VAL A 18 5.00 -9.01 16.91
C VAL A 18 5.02 -9.84 15.64
N ALA A 19 6.13 -9.79 14.91
CA ALA A 19 6.33 -10.60 13.71
C ALA A 19 7.14 -11.87 14.04
N HIS A 20 6.64 -13.02 13.64
CA HIS A 20 7.28 -14.31 13.86
C HIS A 20 6.88 -15.34 12.81
N ASN A 21 7.86 -16.04 12.23
CA ASN A 21 7.67 -17.07 11.20
C ASN A 21 6.72 -16.65 10.06
N GLY A 22 6.83 -15.41 9.59
CA GLY A 22 5.99 -14.86 8.51
C GLY A 22 4.58 -14.41 8.94
N TYR A 23 4.21 -14.64 10.20
CA TYR A 23 2.92 -14.22 10.75
C TYR A 23 3.05 -13.00 11.67
N LEU A 24 1.96 -12.24 11.77
CA LEU A 24 1.80 -11.13 12.70
C LEU A 24 0.89 -11.55 13.84
N TYR A 25 1.34 -11.30 15.06
CA TYR A 25 0.60 -11.55 16.30
C TYR A 25 0.37 -10.22 17.00
N GLN A 26 -0.87 -9.95 17.39
CA GLN A 26 -1.22 -8.79 18.21
C GLN A 26 -1.36 -9.21 19.66
N VAL A 27 -0.59 -8.57 20.54
CA VAL A 27 -0.69 -8.76 21.98
C VAL A 27 -1.87 -7.93 22.48
N GLN A 28 -2.81 -8.58 23.19
CA GLN A 28 -3.98 -7.93 23.78
C GLN A 28 -3.72 -7.41 25.19
N THR A 29 -2.72 -7.98 25.86
CA THR A 29 -2.32 -7.54 27.19
C THR A 29 -1.53 -6.22 27.08
N ASN A 30 -1.98 -5.18 27.77
CA ASN A 30 -1.27 -3.91 27.81
C ASN A 30 0.01 -4.07 28.64
N VAL A 31 1.15 -4.21 27.96
CA VAL A 31 2.46 -4.36 28.57
C VAL A 31 3.39 -3.29 28.03
N ARG A 32 4.12 -2.64 28.94
CA ARG A 32 5.24 -1.77 28.60
C ARG A 32 6.50 -2.61 28.44
N ALA A 33 6.66 -3.22 27.27
CA ALA A 33 7.81 -4.03 26.93
C ALA A 33 8.35 -3.63 25.56
N THR A 34 9.68 -3.56 25.44
CA THR A 34 10.35 -3.35 24.14
C THR A 34 10.52 -4.67 23.39
N GLN A 35 10.62 -5.78 24.12
CA GLN A 35 10.87 -7.11 23.58
C GLN A 35 10.01 -8.14 24.31
N VAL A 36 9.62 -9.18 23.60
CA VAL A 36 8.91 -10.34 24.13
C VAL A 36 9.62 -11.62 23.71
N VAL A 37 9.43 -12.68 24.49
CA VAL A 37 9.93 -14.02 24.16
C VAL A 37 8.77 -14.81 23.58
N ILE A 38 8.99 -15.37 22.40
CA ILE A 38 8.08 -16.31 21.78
C ILE A 38 8.62 -17.71 22.06
N GLU A 39 7.82 -18.53 22.72
CA GLU A 39 8.10 -19.93 22.99
C GLU A 39 7.30 -20.78 22.01
N GLU A 40 7.99 -21.49 21.13
CA GLU A 40 7.41 -22.47 20.23
C GLU A 40 7.64 -23.87 20.82
N ARG A 41 6.57 -24.59 21.11
CA ARG A 41 6.61 -25.94 21.67
C ARG A 41 6.70 -26.98 20.56
N VAL A 42 7.15 -28.19 20.92
CA VAL A 42 7.19 -29.34 19.99
C VAL A 42 5.80 -29.65 19.42
N ASP A 43 4.74 -29.43 20.21
CA ASP A 43 3.35 -29.61 19.79
C ASP A 43 2.86 -28.55 18.78
N GLY A 44 3.71 -27.59 18.39
CA GLY A 44 3.35 -26.46 17.53
C GLY A 44 2.57 -25.35 18.23
N THR A 45 2.33 -25.47 19.55
CA THR A 45 1.71 -24.38 20.32
C THR A 45 2.70 -23.24 20.54
N LEU A 46 2.22 -22.03 20.32
CA LEU A 46 2.98 -20.80 20.53
C LEU A 46 2.55 -20.15 21.86
N ARG A 47 3.52 -19.64 22.62
CA ARG A 47 3.27 -18.79 23.79
C ARG A 47 4.12 -17.54 23.70
N ILE A 48 3.50 -16.40 24.01
CA ILE A 48 4.23 -15.14 24.13
C ILE A 48 4.38 -14.86 25.62
N THR A 49 5.63 -14.67 26.06
CA THR A 49 5.95 -14.36 27.45
C THR A 49 6.81 -13.12 27.56
N HIS A 50 6.62 -12.38 28.64
CA HIS A 50 7.46 -11.25 29.02
C HIS A 50 7.79 -11.36 30.50
N GLN A 51 9.08 -11.42 30.85
CA GLN A 51 9.54 -11.56 32.24
C GLN A 51 8.85 -12.71 33.00
N GLY A 52 8.54 -13.81 32.31
CA GLY A 52 7.85 -14.98 32.90
C GLY A 52 6.33 -14.88 32.92
N HIS A 53 5.74 -13.72 32.61
CA HIS A 53 4.29 -13.56 32.48
C HIS A 53 3.81 -13.96 31.08
N VAL A 54 2.75 -14.75 31.01
CA VAL A 54 2.12 -15.15 29.74
C VAL A 54 1.23 -14.01 29.27
N LEU A 55 1.36 -13.65 27.99
CA LEU A 55 0.58 -12.59 27.37
C LEU A 55 -0.53 -13.18 26.50
N ALA A 56 -1.72 -12.59 26.57
CA ALA A 56 -2.81 -12.93 25.67
C ALA A 56 -2.51 -12.34 24.28
N TYR A 57 -2.69 -13.13 23.24
CA TYR A 57 -2.40 -12.72 21.87
C TYR A 57 -3.42 -13.28 20.87
N ALA A 58 -3.56 -12.58 19.75
CA ALA A 58 -4.35 -13.01 18.61
C ALA A 58 -3.49 -12.95 17.33
N ARG A 59 -3.63 -13.94 16.45
CA ARG A 59 -2.96 -13.93 15.15
C ARG A 59 -3.73 -13.02 14.18
N ILE A 60 -3.03 -12.10 13.53
CA ILE A 60 -3.58 -11.27 12.46
C ILE A 60 -3.46 -12.07 11.15
N ALA A 61 -4.57 -12.67 10.71
CA ALA A 61 -4.61 -13.48 9.49
C ALA A 61 -4.73 -12.66 8.20
N ALA A 62 -5.51 -11.57 8.24
CA ALA A 62 -5.79 -10.75 7.07
C ALA A 62 -5.62 -9.27 7.37
N ARG A 63 -5.15 -8.52 6.38
CA ARG A 63 -5.17 -7.05 6.42
C ARG A 63 -6.64 -6.62 6.44
N PRO A 64 -7.08 -5.77 7.39
CA PRO A 64 -8.42 -5.21 7.34
C PRO A 64 -8.61 -4.49 5.99
N GLY A 65 -9.73 -4.79 5.33
CA GLY A 65 -10.07 -4.17 4.05
C GLY A 65 -10.05 -2.65 4.19
N ARG A 66 -9.47 -1.96 3.20
CA ARG A 66 -9.50 -0.50 3.18
C ARG A 66 -10.97 -0.07 3.21
N PRO A 67 -11.41 0.76 4.18
CA PRO A 67 -12.76 1.29 4.15
C PRO A 67 -12.97 2.01 2.82
N ALA A 68 -14.14 1.81 2.20
CA ALA A 68 -14.46 2.44 0.92
C ALA A 68 -14.27 3.95 1.08
N GLY A 69 -13.23 4.49 0.43
CA GLY A 69 -12.95 5.91 0.47
C GLY A 69 -14.10 6.68 -0.19
N PRO A 70 -14.24 7.98 0.10
CA PRO A 70 -15.18 8.82 -0.62
C PRO A 70 -14.91 8.67 -2.12
N GLN A 71 -15.96 8.38 -2.90
CA GLN A 71 -15.84 8.28 -4.35
C GLN A 71 -15.45 9.65 -4.90
N THR A 72 -14.18 9.82 -5.27
CA THR A 72 -13.70 11.01 -5.97
C THR A 72 -14.39 11.07 -7.33
N LYS A 73 -15.40 11.93 -7.45
CA LYS A 73 -16.03 12.24 -8.74
C LYS A 73 -15.02 13.02 -9.57
N PHE A 74 -14.35 12.35 -10.51
CA PHE A 74 -13.54 13.04 -11.52
C PHE A 74 -14.45 13.97 -12.32
N ARG A 75 -14.24 15.28 -12.19
CA ARG A 75 -14.87 16.25 -13.09
C ARG A 75 -14.27 16.01 -14.48
N ARG A 76 -15.12 15.65 -15.45
CA ARG A 76 -14.69 15.58 -16.85
C ARG A 76 -14.23 16.97 -17.28
N HIS A 77 -12.95 17.14 -17.55
CA HIS A 77 -12.43 18.39 -18.10
C HIS A 77 -13.03 18.57 -19.50
N ARG A 78 -13.65 19.72 -19.76
CA ARG A 78 -14.12 20.03 -21.12
C ARG A 78 -12.89 20.36 -21.98
N PRO A 79 -12.77 19.81 -23.20
CA PRO A 79 -11.72 20.23 -24.11
C PRO A 79 -11.81 21.73 -24.36
N VAL A 80 -10.72 22.46 -24.15
CA VAL A 80 -10.67 23.90 -24.47
C VAL A 80 -10.52 24.03 -25.98
N THR A 81 -11.56 24.55 -26.63
CA THR A 81 -11.49 24.82 -28.07
C THR A 81 -10.70 26.10 -28.29
N GLN A 82 -9.65 26.05 -29.12
CA GLN A 82 -8.86 27.22 -29.49
C GLN A 82 -9.76 28.28 -30.14
N ALA A 83 -9.47 29.56 -29.87
CA ALA A 83 -10.18 30.70 -30.46
C ALA A 83 -10.12 30.65 -31.99
N ARG A 84 -11.17 31.15 -32.64
CA ARG A 84 -11.30 31.13 -34.11
C ARG A 84 -10.13 31.81 -34.84
N THR A 85 -9.52 32.81 -34.20
CA THR A 85 -8.40 33.59 -34.75
C THR A 85 -7.02 32.98 -34.48
N HIS A 86 -6.96 31.81 -33.83
CA HIS A 86 -5.68 31.17 -33.49
C HIS A 86 -4.87 30.82 -34.75
N PRO A 87 -3.57 31.12 -34.83
CA PRO A 87 -2.75 30.89 -36.02
C PRO A 87 -2.80 29.44 -36.54
N TRP A 88 -2.92 28.46 -35.64
CA TRP A 88 -2.97 27.03 -35.98
C TRP A 88 -4.30 26.57 -36.59
N ARG A 89 -5.34 27.44 -36.60
CA ARG A 89 -6.58 27.23 -37.36
C ARG A 89 -6.54 27.84 -38.75
N LYS A 90 -5.54 28.66 -39.07
CA LYS A 90 -5.42 29.27 -40.39
C LYS A 90 -5.00 28.19 -41.39
N ARG A 91 -5.79 28.00 -42.45
CA ARG A 91 -5.34 27.24 -43.62
C ARG A 91 -4.20 28.02 -44.24
N VAL A 92 -2.98 27.52 -44.10
CA VAL A 92 -1.84 28.03 -44.87
C VAL A 92 -2.09 27.57 -46.30
N LEU A 93 -2.68 28.43 -47.12
CA LEU A 93 -2.69 28.20 -48.55
C LEU A 93 -1.25 28.29 -49.05
N PRO A 94 -0.83 27.43 -49.99
CA PRO A 94 0.49 27.57 -50.60
C PRO A 94 0.59 28.97 -51.25
N PRO A 95 1.80 29.56 -51.32
CA PRO A 95 2.02 30.82 -52.00
C PRO A 95 1.39 30.80 -53.40
N ARG A 96 0.70 31.90 -53.77
CA ARG A 96 -0.01 32.04 -55.05
C ARG A 96 0.85 31.75 -56.29
N GLU A 97 2.17 31.89 -56.17
CA GLU A 97 3.16 31.60 -57.21
C GLU A 97 3.11 30.14 -57.67
N LEU A 98 2.80 29.19 -56.77
CA LEU A 98 2.67 27.76 -57.10
C LEU A 98 1.36 27.41 -57.83
N LEU A 99 0.36 28.30 -57.79
CA LEU A 99 -0.93 28.12 -58.48
C LEU A 99 -0.92 28.70 -59.91
N ALA A 100 0.04 29.57 -60.22
CA ALA A 100 0.17 30.22 -61.54
C ALA A 100 0.99 29.40 -62.55
N ALA A 101 1.69 28.35 -62.11
CA ALA A 101 2.33 27.38 -63.00
C ALA A 101 1.26 26.43 -63.57
N GLY A 102 0.61 26.85 -64.65
CA GLY A 102 -0.24 25.96 -65.46
C GLY A 102 0.56 24.78 -66.03
N PRO A 103 -0.10 23.66 -66.39
CA PRO A 103 0.60 22.49 -66.91
C PRO A 103 1.33 22.82 -68.21
N ILE A 104 2.62 22.51 -68.26
CA ILE A 104 3.42 22.52 -69.49
C ILE A 104 2.87 21.36 -70.35
N THR A 105 2.35 21.72 -71.53
CA THR A 105 1.80 20.76 -72.50
C THR A 105 2.93 20.15 -73.32
#